data_AF-A0A840SI36-F1
#
_entry.id   AF-A0A840SI36-F1
#
_cell.length_a   1.000
_cell.length_b   1.000
_cell.length_c   1.000
_cell.angle_alpha   90.00
_cell.angle_beta   90.00
_cell.angle_gamma   90.00
#
_symmetry.space_group_name_H-M   'P 1'
#
loop_
_entity.id
_entity.type
_entity.pdbx_description
1 polymer ?
#
loop_
_entity_poly.entity_id
_entity_poly.type
_entity_poly.pdbx_seq_one_letter_code
_entity_poly.pdbx_strand_id
1 'polypeptide(L)'
;MKDLNIPLEKLIASKAIIGQCKKEKRIFTPFEQAVLIYQNPLLSHDEMLNLLNQINEAIKGDSEYEELHKQLEEYILTKDGKQIEWFHKEHFANAFIEVPFPFRNGDFVHTIGDSKIAIFSSCKDEKDYKKGIKFRQNLLKKGAGLDTTDISCRVESLETSYKKPQQLCFQHYHPSLLTLEYAELKEDDENYVLLKAAQELMQGRGSLEVFCEYLLK
;
A
#
# COMPACT_ATOMS: atom_id res chain seq x y z
N MET A 1 13.22 18.68 19.54
CA MET A 1 12.02 18.19 18.83
C MET A 1 10.86 18.08 19.81
N LYS A 2 9.68 18.63 19.48
CA LYS A 2 8.45 18.33 20.26
C LYS A 2 8.06 16.87 20.00
N ASP A 3 7.52 16.19 21.01
CA ASP A 3 7.02 14.82 20.82
C ASP A 3 5.83 14.82 19.84
N LEU A 4 6.05 14.23 18.67
CA LEU A 4 5.02 13.95 17.68
C LEU A 4 4.30 12.66 18.07
N ASN A 5 3.07 12.79 18.56
CA ASN A 5 2.24 11.65 18.96
C ASN A 5 1.02 11.50 18.04
N ILE A 6 1.28 11.29 16.75
CA ILE A 6 0.22 11.01 15.77
C ILE A 6 -0.08 9.50 15.80
N PRO A 7 -1.33 9.08 16.08
CA PRO A 7 -1.69 7.66 16.09
C PRO A 7 -1.47 7.01 14.72
N LEU A 8 -1.08 5.73 14.71
CA LEU A 8 -0.87 4.97 13.46
C LEU A 8 -2.12 4.94 12.58
N GLU A 9 -3.32 4.97 13.17
CA GLU A 9 -4.61 5.02 12.48
C GLU A 9 -4.84 6.33 11.70
N LYS A 10 -4.11 7.39 12.04
CA LYS A 10 -4.09 8.65 11.30
C LYS A 10 -2.98 8.69 10.25
N LEU A 11 -1.97 7.83 10.37
CA LEU A 11 -0.89 7.71 9.39
C LEU A 11 -1.22 6.73 8.27
N ILE A 12 -1.76 5.56 8.61
CA ILE A 12 -1.92 4.43 7.69
C ILE A 12 -3.41 4.07 7.61
N ALA A 13 -3.91 3.81 6.41
CA ALA A 13 -5.30 3.38 6.24
C ALA A 13 -5.49 1.89 6.57
N SER A 14 -4.58 1.04 6.07
CA SER A 14 -4.65 -0.41 6.28
C SER A 14 -4.44 -0.84 7.74
N LYS A 15 -5.47 -1.44 8.33
CA LYS A 15 -5.47 -2.11 9.64
C LYS A 15 -4.48 -3.26 9.67
N ALA A 16 -4.34 -4.02 8.58
CA ALA A 16 -3.34 -5.07 8.50
C ALA A 16 -1.91 -4.51 8.66
N ILE A 17 -1.59 -3.41 7.97
CA ILE A 17 -0.30 -2.72 8.12
C ILE A 17 -0.16 -2.14 9.53
N ILE A 18 -1.18 -1.46 10.07
CA ILE A 18 -1.15 -0.92 11.44
C ILE A 18 -0.85 -2.02 12.46
N GLY A 19 -1.53 -3.16 12.36
CA GLY A 19 -1.33 -4.30 13.26
C GLY A 19 0.10 -4.82 13.21
N GLN A 20 0.68 -4.91 12.02
CA GLN A 20 2.07 -5.34 11.85
C GLN A 20 3.06 -4.30 12.37
N CYS A 21 2.87 -3.00 12.10
CA CYS A 21 3.67 -1.91 12.65
C CYS A 21 3.66 -1.92 14.18
N LYS A 22 2.50 -2.14 14.82
CA LYS A 22 2.38 -2.26 16.28
C LYS A 22 3.15 -3.46 16.81
N LYS A 23 3.02 -4.62 16.16
CA LYS A 23 3.75 -5.85 16.54
C LYS A 23 5.27 -5.66 16.47
N GLU A 24 5.74 -4.96 15.44
CA GLU A 24 7.16 -4.65 15.23
C GLU A 24 7.65 -3.46 16.04
N LYS A 25 6.76 -2.77 16.77
CA LYS A 25 7.04 -1.51 17.49
C LYS A 25 7.70 -0.47 16.59
N ARG A 26 7.24 -0.38 15.34
CA ARG A 26 7.79 0.56 14.37
C ARG A 26 7.46 2.00 14.76
N ILE A 27 8.49 2.84 14.77
CA ILE A 27 8.39 4.28 14.97
C ILE A 27 8.75 4.95 13.65
N PHE A 28 7.89 5.84 13.18
CA PHE A 28 8.11 6.60 11.94
C PHE A 28 8.71 7.96 12.25
N THR A 29 9.71 8.35 11.46
CA THR A 29 10.29 9.71 11.47
C THR A 29 9.25 10.76 11.07
N PRO A 30 9.44 12.05 11.41
CA PRO A 30 8.57 13.12 10.94
C PRO A 30 8.36 13.13 9.41
N PHE A 31 9.42 12.83 8.65
CA PHE A 31 9.36 12.68 7.21
C PHE A 31 8.42 11.54 6.81
N GLU A 32 8.65 10.31 7.28
CA GLU A 32 7.79 9.16 6.97
C GLU A 32 6.33 9.38 7.39
N GLN A 33 6.09 10.05 8.52
CA GLN A 33 4.73 10.39 8.96
C GLN A 33 4.04 11.32 7.96
N ALA A 34 4.74 12.34 7.43
CA ALA A 34 4.19 13.23 6.42
C ALA A 34 3.83 12.49 5.13
N VAL A 35 4.71 11.59 4.67
CA VAL A 35 4.46 10.72 3.50
C VAL A 35 3.20 9.87 3.73
N LEU A 36 3.12 9.21 4.88
CA LEU A 36 2.00 8.34 5.24
C LEU A 36 0.67 9.08 5.29
N ILE A 37 0.64 10.25 5.95
CA ILE A 37 -0.55 11.12 6.02
C ILE A 37 -1.02 11.50 4.62
N TYR A 38 -0.11 11.93 3.76
CA TYR A 38 -0.43 12.34 2.39
C TYR A 38 -1.00 11.17 1.56
N GLN A 39 -0.46 9.96 1.76
CA GLN A 39 -0.94 8.75 1.06
C GLN A 39 -2.17 8.11 1.68
N ASN A 40 -2.74 8.65 2.77
CA ASN A 40 -3.84 8.03 3.48
C ASN A 40 -5.20 8.38 2.84
N PRO A 41 -5.85 7.45 2.10
CA PRO A 41 -7.11 7.74 1.41
C PRO A 41 -8.31 7.95 2.34
N LEU A 42 -8.17 7.68 3.65
CA LEU A 42 -9.26 7.82 4.62
C LEU A 42 -9.31 9.20 5.27
N LEU A 43 -8.29 10.03 5.08
CA LEU A 43 -8.27 11.39 5.62
C LEU A 43 -9.02 12.34 4.67
N SER A 44 -9.87 13.18 5.24
CA SER A 44 -10.32 14.37 4.52
C SER A 44 -9.13 15.32 4.27
N HIS A 45 -9.26 16.18 3.25
CA HIS A 45 -8.21 17.16 2.94
C HIS A 45 -7.88 18.05 4.13
N ASP A 46 -8.89 18.52 4.88
CA ASP A 46 -8.69 19.35 6.07
C ASP A 46 -7.99 18.59 7.21
N GLU A 47 -8.36 17.32 7.46
CA GLU A 47 -7.65 16.50 8.46
C GLU A 47 -6.20 16.25 8.07
N MET A 48 -5.93 15.95 6.80
CA MET A 48 -4.59 15.78 6.27
C MET A 48 -3.75 17.06 6.48
N LEU A 49 -4.27 18.23 6.08
CA LEU A 49 -3.58 19.51 6.29
C LEU A 49 -3.31 19.80 7.77
N ASN A 50 -4.28 19.52 8.64
CA ASN A 50 -4.12 19.71 10.09
C ASN A 50 -3.02 18.82 10.67
N LEU A 51 -2.88 17.58 10.20
CA LEU A 51 -1.83 16.65 10.65
C LEU A 51 -0.46 17.04 10.09
N LEU A 52 -0.38 17.42 8.82
CA LEU A 52 0.86 17.93 8.21
C LEU A 52 1.35 19.20 8.92
N ASN A 53 0.45 20.10 9.31
CA ASN A 53 0.80 21.29 10.08
C ASN A 53 1.33 20.96 11.49
N GLN A 54 0.81 19.91 12.14
CA GLN A 54 1.37 19.44 13.42
C GLN A 54 2.81 18.95 13.28
N ILE A 55 3.12 18.23 12.20
CA ILE A 55 4.49 17.83 11.87
C ILE A 55 5.35 19.07 11.66
N ASN A 56 4.89 20.00 10.82
CA ASN A 56 5.59 21.22 10.48
C ASN A 56 6.00 22.02 11.73
N GLU A 57 5.08 22.22 12.67
CA GLU A 57 5.33 22.96 13.91
C GLU A 57 6.22 22.20 14.92
N ALA A 58 6.29 20.87 14.83
CA ALA A 58 7.12 20.05 15.71
C ALA A 58 8.60 19.99 15.28
N ILE A 59 8.85 20.09 13.97
CA ILE A 59 10.18 20.08 13.35
C ILE A 59 10.74 21.49 13.11
N LYS A 60 9.95 22.54 13.33
CA LYS A 60 10.35 23.93 13.08
C LYS A 60 11.63 24.30 13.83
N GLY A 61 12.62 24.79 13.08
CA GLY A 61 13.93 25.16 13.59
C GLY A 61 14.87 23.98 13.87
N ASP A 62 14.48 22.76 13.53
CA ASP A 62 15.34 21.59 13.54
C ASP A 62 16.12 21.49 12.22
N SER A 63 17.45 21.57 12.30
CA SER A 63 18.32 21.55 11.10
C SER A 63 18.26 20.23 10.34
N GLU A 64 17.90 19.12 10.99
CA GLU A 64 17.75 17.82 10.32
C GLU A 64 16.57 17.81 9.34
N TYR A 65 15.54 18.62 9.63
CA TYR A 65 14.27 18.63 8.91
C TYR A 65 14.00 19.95 8.18
N GLU A 66 15.02 20.78 7.96
CA GLU A 66 14.86 22.10 7.32
C GLU A 66 14.22 21.99 5.93
N GLU A 67 14.61 20.99 5.15
CA GLU A 67 14.05 20.74 3.83
C GLU A 67 12.59 20.30 3.89
N LEU A 68 12.26 19.35 4.78
CA LEU A 68 10.88 18.92 4.99
C LEU A 68 10.00 20.09 5.46
N HIS A 69 10.50 20.94 6.35
CA HIS A 69 9.81 22.13 6.82
C HIS A 69 9.43 23.07 5.66
N LYS A 70 10.36 23.33 4.74
CA LYS A 70 10.10 24.14 3.53
C LYS A 70 9.03 23.51 2.65
N GLN A 71 9.13 22.20 2.40
CA GLN A 71 8.15 21.45 1.59
C GLN A 71 6.74 21.50 2.22
N LEU A 72 6.64 21.33 3.54
CA LEU A 72 5.36 21.41 4.25
C LEU A 72 4.79 22.83 4.25
N GLU A 73 5.61 23.86 4.46
CA GLU A 73 5.15 25.25 4.36
C GLU A 73 4.61 25.56 2.96
N GLU A 74 5.33 25.17 1.91
CA GLU A 74 4.89 25.36 0.52
C GLU A 74 3.55 24.65 0.26
N TYR A 75 3.42 23.39 0.66
CA TYR A 75 2.20 22.61 0.50
C TYR A 75 1.00 23.19 1.28
N ILE A 76 1.21 23.56 2.55
CA ILE A 76 0.16 24.11 3.42
C ILE A 76 -0.29 25.50 2.93
N LEU A 77 0.64 26.33 2.44
CA LEU A 77 0.34 27.66 1.90
C LEU A 77 -0.41 27.60 0.57
N THR A 78 0.03 26.74 -0.34
CA THR A 78 -0.58 26.62 -1.68
C THR A 78 -1.94 25.93 -1.63
N LYS A 79 -2.16 25.02 -0.67
CA LYS A 79 -3.34 24.15 -0.58
C LYS A 79 -3.62 23.36 -1.88
N ASP A 80 -2.65 23.28 -2.78
CA ASP A 80 -2.78 22.66 -4.09
C ASP A 80 -1.55 21.79 -4.39
N GLY A 81 -1.60 20.54 -3.92
CA GLY A 81 -0.52 19.56 -4.10
C GLY A 81 -0.15 19.31 -5.56
N LYS A 82 -1.09 19.49 -6.49
CA LYS A 82 -0.86 19.22 -7.92
C LYS A 82 0.16 20.16 -8.56
N GLN A 83 0.36 21.36 -8.01
CA GLN A 83 1.37 22.29 -8.51
C GLN A 83 2.79 21.92 -8.08
N ILE A 84 2.94 21.16 -6.99
CA ILE A 84 4.23 20.83 -6.36
C ILE A 84 4.71 19.41 -6.74
N GLU A 85 3.77 18.48 -6.97
CA GLU A 85 4.01 17.06 -7.25
C GLU A 85 4.88 16.77 -8.49
N TRP A 86 4.91 17.66 -9.49
CA TRP A 86 5.52 17.35 -10.79
C TRP A 86 7.04 17.55 -10.88
N PHE A 87 7.69 18.18 -9.90
CA PHE A 87 9.08 18.66 -10.09
C PHE A 87 10.12 18.13 -9.10
N HIS A 88 9.72 17.52 -7.98
CA HIS A 88 10.68 17.14 -6.93
C HIS A 88 10.51 15.68 -6.50
N LYS A 89 11.41 14.80 -6.98
CA LYS A 89 11.50 13.38 -6.56
C LYS A 89 11.82 13.22 -5.07
N GLU A 90 12.40 14.25 -4.47
CA GLU A 90 12.74 14.31 -3.05
C GLU A 90 11.61 14.91 -2.20
N HIS A 91 10.49 15.28 -2.84
CA HIS A 91 9.33 15.81 -2.14
C HIS A 91 8.60 14.70 -1.38
N PHE A 92 8.21 14.97 -0.13
CA PHE A 92 7.57 13.98 0.74
C PHE A 92 6.34 13.32 0.09
N ALA A 93 5.54 14.08 -0.67
CA ALA A 93 4.36 13.57 -1.37
C ALA A 93 4.66 12.42 -2.36
N ASN A 94 5.86 12.39 -2.92
CA ASN A 94 6.29 11.37 -3.88
C ASN A 94 7.23 10.31 -3.29
N ALA A 95 7.59 10.42 -2.01
CA ALA A 95 8.67 9.62 -1.47
C ALA A 95 8.24 8.16 -1.23
N PHE A 96 9.14 7.24 -1.56
CA PHE A 96 9.00 5.85 -1.14
C PHE A 96 9.22 5.71 0.37
N ILE A 97 8.32 4.97 1.01
CA ILE A 97 8.46 4.53 2.39
C ILE A 97 8.33 3.01 2.43
N GLU A 98 9.32 2.34 2.99
CA GLU A 98 9.20 0.90 3.21
C GLU A 98 8.21 0.68 4.34
N VAL A 99 7.18 -0.16 4.19
CA VAL A 99 6.29 -0.57 5.29
C VAL A 99 6.27 -2.09 5.44
N PRO A 100 5.89 -2.61 6.61
CA PRO A 100 5.78 -4.05 6.83
C PRO A 100 4.75 -4.68 5.88
N PHE A 101 4.92 -5.97 5.63
CA PHE A 101 4.12 -6.69 4.64
C PHE A 101 3.40 -7.89 5.28
N PRO A 102 2.13 -7.73 5.68
CA PRO A 102 1.40 -8.76 6.41
C PRO A 102 0.86 -9.86 5.48
N PHE A 103 0.63 -9.55 4.21
CA PHE A 103 0.00 -10.46 3.25
C PHE A 103 0.95 -11.56 2.75
N ARG A 104 0.40 -12.68 2.35
CA ARG A 104 1.08 -13.85 1.77
C ARG A 104 0.39 -14.26 0.48
N ASN A 105 1.12 -14.99 -0.37
CA ASN A 105 0.58 -15.46 -1.64
C ASN A 105 -0.73 -16.24 -1.43
N GLY A 106 -1.77 -15.89 -2.18
CA GLY A 106 -3.07 -16.55 -2.06
C GLY A 106 -3.99 -15.98 -0.97
N ASP A 107 -3.55 -15.00 -0.17
CA ASP A 107 -4.44 -14.31 0.76
C ASP A 107 -5.54 -13.56 -0.02
N PHE A 108 -6.77 -13.64 0.47
CA PHE A 108 -7.85 -12.80 -0.05
C PHE A 108 -7.70 -11.39 0.51
N VAL A 109 -7.72 -10.41 -0.38
CA VAL A 109 -7.56 -9.00 -0.07
C VAL A 109 -8.57 -8.16 -0.83
N HIS A 110 -8.76 -6.93 -0.41
CA HIS A 110 -9.48 -5.92 -1.17
C HIS A 110 -8.81 -4.55 -0.96
N THR A 111 -9.06 -3.63 -1.89
CA THR A 111 -8.64 -2.23 -1.74
C THR A 111 -9.64 -1.51 -0.83
N ILE A 112 -9.18 -0.66 0.08
CA ILE A 112 -10.06 0.18 0.91
C ILE A 112 -10.94 1.05 0.01
N GLY A 113 -12.26 1.04 0.28
CA GLY A 113 -13.26 1.71 -0.54
C GLY A 113 -13.78 0.87 -1.72
N ASP A 114 -13.18 -0.28 -1.99
CA ASP A 114 -13.64 -1.28 -2.96
C ASP A 114 -14.04 -2.57 -2.22
N SER A 115 -15.20 -3.13 -2.57
CA SER A 115 -15.69 -4.39 -2.01
C SER A 115 -15.20 -5.61 -2.78
N LYS A 116 -14.50 -5.41 -3.91
CA LYS A 116 -14.06 -6.49 -4.78
C LYS A 116 -12.94 -7.31 -4.15
N ILE A 117 -13.15 -8.62 -4.11
CA ILE A 117 -12.16 -9.57 -3.63
C ILE A 117 -11.11 -9.80 -4.72
N ALA A 118 -9.84 -9.70 -4.31
CA ALA A 118 -8.68 -10.08 -5.09
C ALA A 118 -7.81 -11.06 -4.30
N ILE A 119 -6.89 -11.72 -4.99
CA ILE A 119 -5.94 -12.67 -4.42
C ILE A 119 -4.55 -12.05 -4.47
N PHE A 120 -3.90 -11.99 -3.32
CA PHE A 120 -2.59 -11.41 -3.17
C PHE A 120 -1.51 -12.25 -3.90
N SER A 121 -0.74 -11.63 -4.81
CA SER A 121 0.17 -12.35 -5.73
C SER A 121 1.61 -11.84 -5.80
N SER A 122 2.03 -11.01 -4.84
CA SER A 122 3.34 -10.32 -4.92
C SER A 122 4.53 -11.05 -4.31
N CYS A 123 4.33 -11.89 -3.30
CA CYS A 123 5.42 -12.55 -2.58
C CYS A 123 5.04 -13.98 -2.28
N LYS A 124 5.83 -14.92 -2.81
CA LYS A 124 5.61 -16.36 -2.61
C LYS A 124 5.82 -16.78 -1.16
N ASP A 125 6.87 -16.27 -0.54
CA ASP A 125 7.28 -16.62 0.80
C ASP A 125 8.10 -15.48 1.46
N GLU A 126 8.48 -15.70 2.72
CA GLU A 126 9.30 -14.76 3.51
C GLU A 126 10.69 -14.49 2.89
N LYS A 127 11.23 -15.46 2.14
CA LYS A 127 12.54 -15.33 1.48
C LYS A 127 12.43 -14.40 0.28
N ASP A 128 11.36 -14.51 -0.50
CA ASP A 128 11.04 -13.65 -1.63
C ASP A 128 10.81 -12.20 -1.16
N TYR A 129 10.07 -12.04 -0.06
CA TYR A 129 9.90 -10.76 0.60
C TYR A 129 11.24 -10.10 0.98
N LYS A 130 12.09 -10.82 1.71
CA LYS A 130 13.43 -10.33 2.10
C LYS A 130 14.33 -9.99 0.91
N LYS A 131 14.20 -10.71 -0.21
CA LYS A 131 14.90 -10.37 -1.46
C LYS A 131 14.38 -9.05 -2.03
N GLY A 132 13.07 -8.83 -2.03
CA GLY A 132 12.45 -7.57 -2.47
C GLY A 132 12.93 -6.36 -1.66
N ILE A 133 12.95 -6.49 -0.33
CA ILE A 133 13.54 -5.47 0.58
C ILE A 133 14.98 -5.18 0.17
N LYS A 134 15.82 -6.22 0.11
CA LYS A 134 17.24 -6.07 -0.20
C LYS A 134 17.46 -5.46 -1.57
N PHE A 135 16.62 -5.78 -2.55
CA PHE A 135 16.66 -5.18 -3.88
C PHE A 135 16.40 -3.68 -3.83
N ARG A 136 15.31 -3.24 -3.18
CA ARG A 136 15.00 -1.81 -3.00
C ARG A 136 16.08 -1.06 -2.22
N GLN A 137 16.58 -1.63 -1.14
CA GLN A 137 17.70 -1.05 -0.38
C GLN A 137 18.96 -0.89 -1.24
N ASN A 138 19.26 -1.86 -2.12
CA ASN A 138 20.37 -1.76 -3.05
C ASN A 138 20.14 -0.70 -4.13
N LEU A 139 18.90 -0.50 -4.59
CA LEU A 139 18.53 0.56 -5.52
C LEU A 139 18.78 1.94 -4.88
N LEU A 140 18.27 2.16 -3.66
CA LEU A 140 18.51 3.41 -2.91
C LEU A 140 20.00 3.68 -2.71
N LYS A 141 20.79 2.67 -2.34
CA LYS A 141 22.26 2.80 -2.20
C LYS A 141 22.98 3.18 -3.50
N LYS A 142 22.40 2.85 -4.65
CA LYS A 142 22.93 3.18 -5.98
C LYS A 142 22.40 4.53 -6.51
N GLY A 143 21.61 5.26 -5.72
CA GLY A 143 20.99 6.51 -6.14
C GLY A 143 19.84 6.32 -7.13
N ALA A 144 19.28 5.10 -7.25
CA ALA A 144 18.05 4.92 -8.00
C ALA A 144 16.90 5.58 -7.23
N GLY A 145 16.10 6.39 -7.94
CA GLY A 145 14.90 6.98 -7.37
C GLY A 145 13.83 5.91 -7.18
N LEU A 146 13.29 5.85 -5.98
CA LEU A 146 12.05 5.14 -5.67
C LEU A 146 10.98 6.17 -5.33
N ASP A 147 9.73 5.87 -5.69
CA ASP A 147 8.58 6.72 -5.41
C ASP A 147 7.42 5.94 -4.78
N THR A 148 6.28 6.61 -4.60
CA THR A 148 5.09 6.00 -3.99
C THR A 148 4.56 4.81 -4.78
N THR A 149 4.86 4.68 -6.07
CA THR A 149 4.42 3.54 -6.88
C THR A 149 5.24 2.27 -6.59
N ASP A 150 6.45 2.40 -6.04
CA ASP A 150 7.30 1.26 -5.66
C ASP A 150 6.79 0.47 -4.44
N ILE A 151 5.79 1.00 -3.72
CA ILE A 151 5.07 0.26 -2.67
C ILE A 151 3.91 -0.58 -3.23
N SER A 152 3.64 -0.48 -4.54
CA SER A 152 2.54 -1.20 -5.16
C SER A 152 2.82 -2.70 -5.16
N CYS A 153 1.75 -3.46 -4.99
CA CYS A 153 1.78 -4.90 -4.92
C CYS A 153 0.89 -5.47 -6.02
N ARG A 154 1.25 -6.59 -6.61
CA ARG A 154 0.40 -7.35 -7.53
C ARG A 154 -0.69 -8.11 -6.75
N VAL A 155 -1.92 -7.97 -7.23
CA VAL A 155 -3.08 -8.78 -6.84
C VAL A 155 -3.80 -9.27 -8.10
N GLU A 156 -4.55 -10.37 -7.98
CA GLU A 156 -5.34 -10.98 -9.06
C GLU A 156 -6.82 -10.94 -8.70
N SER A 157 -7.66 -10.31 -9.52
CA SER A 157 -9.10 -10.28 -9.29
C SER A 157 -9.87 -10.95 -10.42
N LEU A 158 -10.95 -11.62 -10.05
CA LEU A 158 -11.82 -12.27 -11.02
C LEU A 158 -12.77 -11.22 -11.63
N GLU A 159 -12.74 -11.11 -12.95
CA GLU A 159 -13.51 -10.13 -13.69
C GLU A 159 -14.09 -10.73 -14.98
N THR A 160 -15.14 -10.12 -15.51
CA THR A 160 -15.56 -10.38 -16.89
C THR A 160 -14.47 -9.97 -17.87
N SER A 161 -14.20 -10.82 -18.86
CA SER A 161 -13.22 -10.53 -19.89
C SER A 161 -13.67 -9.39 -20.80
N TYR A 162 -12.81 -8.39 -20.98
CA TYR A 162 -13.04 -7.30 -21.95
C TYR A 162 -13.28 -7.79 -23.38
N LYS A 163 -12.65 -8.91 -23.77
CA LYS A 163 -12.77 -9.48 -25.12
C LYS A 163 -13.99 -10.38 -25.27
N LYS A 164 -14.44 -10.99 -24.18
CA LYS A 164 -15.53 -11.97 -24.14
C LYS A 164 -16.35 -11.75 -22.87
N PRO A 165 -17.31 -10.81 -22.88
CA PRO A 165 -18.04 -10.41 -21.67
C PRO A 165 -18.78 -11.54 -20.94
N GLN A 166 -19.05 -12.66 -21.62
CA GLN A 166 -19.67 -13.85 -21.03
C GLN A 166 -18.67 -14.78 -20.31
N GLN A 167 -17.38 -14.46 -20.29
CA GLN A 167 -16.33 -15.28 -19.68
C GLN A 167 -15.66 -14.53 -18.54
N LEU A 168 -15.38 -15.24 -17.45
CA LEU A 168 -14.55 -14.72 -16.36
C LEU A 168 -13.07 -14.93 -16.67
N CYS A 169 -12.23 -14.01 -16.21
CA CYS A 169 -10.78 -14.11 -16.25
C CYS A 169 -10.17 -13.43 -15.04
N PHE A 170 -9.02 -13.92 -14.61
CA PHE A 170 -8.22 -13.20 -13.63
C PHE A 170 -7.48 -12.05 -14.30
N GLN A 171 -7.70 -10.84 -13.79
CA GLN A 171 -6.99 -9.64 -14.17
C GLN A 171 -6.11 -9.20 -13.00
N HIS A 172 -4.85 -8.88 -13.31
CA HIS A 172 -3.96 -8.31 -12.32
C HIS A 172 -4.02 -6.79 -12.32
N TYR A 173 -3.88 -6.21 -11.15
CA TYR A 173 -3.63 -4.78 -10.97
C TYR A 173 -2.68 -4.57 -9.79
N HIS A 174 -2.25 -3.32 -9.62
CA HIS A 174 -1.15 -2.97 -8.72
C HIS A 174 -1.58 -1.93 -7.66
N PRO A 175 -2.40 -2.28 -6.66
CA PRO A 175 -2.76 -1.35 -5.60
C PRO A 175 -1.54 -1.04 -4.71
N SER A 176 -1.57 0.14 -4.08
CA SER A 176 -0.64 0.46 -3.00
C SER A 176 -0.88 -0.51 -1.82
N LEU A 177 0.21 -1.00 -1.24
CA LEU A 177 0.13 -1.83 -0.05
C LEU A 177 -0.57 -1.12 1.13
N LEU A 178 -0.47 0.21 1.21
CA LEU A 178 -1.08 1.02 2.27
C LEU A 178 -2.61 1.03 2.21
N THR A 179 -3.18 0.65 1.06
CA THR A 179 -4.62 0.66 0.81
C THR A 179 -5.23 -0.75 0.73
N LEU A 180 -4.44 -1.80 0.98
CA LEU A 180 -4.94 -3.17 1.01
C LEU A 180 -5.40 -3.60 2.40
N GLU A 181 -6.45 -4.43 2.43
CA GLU A 181 -6.97 -5.09 3.63
C GLU A 181 -7.27 -6.56 3.36
N TYR A 182 -7.30 -7.37 4.40
CA TYR A 182 -7.81 -8.74 4.29
C TYR A 182 -9.29 -8.75 3.92
N ALA A 183 -9.65 -9.60 2.96
CA ALA A 183 -11.03 -9.85 2.59
C ALA A 183 -11.51 -11.19 3.16
N GLU A 184 -12.77 -11.23 3.57
CA GLU A 184 -13.46 -12.47 3.90
C GLU A 184 -14.19 -12.99 2.65
N LEU A 185 -13.83 -14.19 2.19
CA LEU A 185 -14.55 -14.88 1.14
C LEU A 185 -15.68 -15.70 1.77
N LYS A 186 -16.93 -15.34 1.48
CA LYS A 186 -18.12 -16.00 2.04
C LYS A 186 -18.57 -17.17 1.17
N GLU A 187 -19.11 -18.20 1.80
CA GLU A 187 -19.57 -19.42 1.09
C GLU A 187 -20.71 -19.18 0.09
N ASP A 188 -21.47 -18.09 0.26
CA ASP A 188 -22.55 -17.68 -0.63
C ASP A 188 -22.08 -16.81 -1.82
N ASP A 189 -20.77 -16.54 -1.92
CA ASP A 189 -20.19 -15.86 -3.09
C ASP A 189 -20.35 -16.75 -4.34
N GLU A 190 -20.89 -16.19 -5.42
CA GLU A 190 -21.13 -16.92 -6.67
C GLU A 190 -19.86 -17.57 -7.24
N ASN A 191 -18.69 -16.97 -6.95
CA ASN A 191 -17.39 -17.42 -7.42
C ASN A 191 -16.58 -18.13 -6.34
N TYR A 192 -17.20 -18.47 -5.19
CA TYR A 192 -16.53 -19.05 -4.03
C TYR A 192 -15.59 -20.20 -4.41
N VAL A 193 -16.10 -21.19 -5.13
CA VAL A 193 -15.34 -22.41 -5.47
C VAL A 193 -14.14 -22.11 -6.36
N LEU A 194 -14.31 -21.23 -7.36
CA LEU A 194 -13.23 -20.82 -8.26
C LEU A 194 -12.16 -20.01 -7.53
N LEU A 195 -12.57 -19.06 -6.67
CA LEU A 195 -11.65 -18.25 -5.86
C LEU A 195 -10.88 -19.11 -4.85
N LYS A 196 -11.53 -20.10 -4.22
CA LYS A 196 -10.86 -21.08 -3.35
C LYS A 196 -9.84 -21.93 -4.11
N ALA A 197 -10.20 -22.46 -5.28
CA ALA A 197 -9.27 -23.21 -6.11
C ALA A 197 -8.06 -22.36 -6.54
N ALA A 198 -8.28 -21.09 -6.90
CA ALA A 198 -7.21 -20.15 -7.22
C ALA A 198 -6.28 -19.89 -6.02
N GLN A 199 -6.84 -19.67 -4.82
CA GLN A 199 -6.06 -19.54 -3.58
C GLN A 199 -5.19 -20.77 -3.33
N GLU A 200 -5.76 -21.98 -3.42
CA GLU A 200 -5.03 -23.22 -3.18
C GLU A 200 -3.90 -23.41 -4.20
N LEU A 201 -4.15 -23.11 -5.49
CA LEU A 201 -3.15 -23.14 -6.54
C LEU A 201 -2.00 -22.17 -6.24
N MET A 202 -2.32 -20.93 -5.85
CA MET A 202 -1.31 -19.91 -5.52
C MET A 202 -0.50 -20.27 -4.28
N GLN A 203 -1.10 -20.96 -3.32
CA GLN A 203 -0.42 -21.44 -2.12
C GLN A 203 0.37 -22.73 -2.35
N GLY A 204 0.35 -23.29 -3.57
CA GLY A 204 1.03 -24.55 -3.90
C GLY A 204 0.38 -25.79 -3.27
N ARG A 205 -0.88 -25.68 -2.84
CA ARG A 205 -1.66 -26.77 -2.22
C ARG A 205 -2.66 -27.41 -3.19
N GLY A 206 -3.04 -26.68 -4.25
CA GLY A 206 -3.94 -27.13 -5.30
C GLY A 206 -3.23 -27.56 -6.57
N SER A 207 -4.01 -27.93 -7.59
CA SER A 207 -3.50 -28.31 -8.91
C SER A 207 -4.11 -27.44 -10.02
N LEU A 208 -3.41 -27.34 -11.15
CA LEU A 208 -3.89 -26.58 -12.30
C LEU A 208 -5.14 -27.23 -12.90
N GLU A 209 -5.22 -28.55 -12.86
CA GLU A 209 -6.37 -29.33 -13.34
C GLU A 209 -7.64 -28.96 -12.58
N VAL A 210 -7.60 -29.00 -11.24
CA VAL A 210 -8.75 -28.63 -10.39
C VAL A 210 -9.17 -27.18 -10.62
N PHE A 211 -8.21 -26.26 -10.74
CA PHE A 211 -8.50 -24.86 -11.04
C PHE A 211 -9.19 -24.70 -12.41
N CYS A 212 -8.69 -25.37 -13.45
CA CYS A 212 -9.25 -25.32 -14.80
C CYS A 212 -10.66 -25.92 -14.88
N GLU A 213 -10.98 -26.94 -14.08
CA GLU A 213 -12.33 -27.52 -14.00
C GLU A 213 -13.39 -26.51 -13.54
N TYR A 214 -13.01 -25.53 -12.71
CA TYR A 214 -13.91 -24.48 -12.25
C TYR A 214 -13.91 -23.27 -13.19
N LEU A 215 -12.77 -22.93 -13.79
CA LEU A 215 -12.66 -21.76 -14.68
C LEU A 215 -13.43 -21.95 -16.01
N LEU A 216 -13.57 -23.20 -16.47
CA LEU A 216 -14.18 -23.53 -17.77
C LEU A 216 -15.68 -23.85 -17.70
N LYS A 217 -16.30 -23.80 -16.52
CA LYS A 217 -17.75 -23.93 -16.33
C LYS A 217 -18.44 -22.59 -16.53
#